data_AF-F2KR75-F1
#
_entry.id   AF-F2KR75-F1
#
_cell.length_a   1.000
_cell.length_b   1.000
_cell.length_c   1.000
_cell.angle_alpha   90.00
_cell.angle_beta   90.00
_cell.angle_gamma   90.00
#
_symmetry.space_group_name_H-M   'P 1'
#
loop_
_entity.id
_entity.type
_entity.pdbx_description
1 polymer ?
#
loop_
_entity_poly.entity_id
_entity_poly.type
_entity_poly.pdbx_seq_one_letter_code
_entity_poly.pdbx_strand_id
1 'polypeptide(L)' 'MTKAAIIKDLEDIKTKIDSIIETLEVMSDEELKKSIVKARNEAREGKLRDFDDLLDELGISV' A
#
# COMPACT_ATOMS: atom_id res chain seq x y z
N MET A 1 20.18 -30.22 -1.98
CA MET A 1 19.39 -29.15 -2.64
C MET A 1 20.19 -28.60 -3.80
N THR A 2 19.57 -28.32 -4.94
CA THR A 2 20.26 -27.71 -6.08
C THR A 2 20.50 -26.22 -5.81
N LYS A 3 21.59 -25.67 -6.36
CA LYS A 3 21.93 -24.23 -6.23
C LYS A 3 20.76 -23.31 -6.63
N ALA A 4 19.99 -23.70 -7.64
CA ALA A 4 18.81 -22.96 -8.11
C ALA A 4 17.68 -22.90 -7.07
N ALA A 5 17.44 -23.98 -6.32
CA ALA A 5 16.43 -23.99 -5.26
C ALA A 5 16.79 -23.01 -4.12
N ILE A 6 18.07 -22.99 -3.72
CA ILE A 6 18.56 -22.09 -2.68
C ILE A 6 18.41 -20.62 -3.10
N ILE A 7 18.69 -20.28 -4.37
CA ILE A 7 18.52 -18.91 -4.86
C ILE A 7 17.05 -18.48 -4.78
N LYS A 8 16.14 -19.34 -5.24
CA LYS A 8 14.71 -19.06 -5.19
C LYS A 8 14.21 -18.86 -3.75
N ASP A 9 14.63 -19.72 -2.83
CA ASP A 9 14.25 -19.59 -1.42
C ASP A 9 14.73 -18.26 -0.82
N LEU A 10 15.92 -17.77 -1.22
CA LEU A 10 16.44 -16.47 -0.78
C LEU A 10 15.66 -15.30 -1.37
N GLU A 11 15.22 -15.39 -2.63
CA GLU A 11 14.35 -14.37 -3.26
C GLU A 11 12.98 -14.28 -2.57
N ASP A 12 12.40 -15.44 -2.24
CA ASP A 12 11.12 -15.50 -1.52
C ASP A 12 11.25 -14.94 -0.10
N ILE A 13 12.36 -15.22 0.59
CA ILE A 13 12.66 -14.65 1.91
C ILE A 13 12.83 -13.14 1.83
N LYS A 14 13.58 -12.64 0.85
CA LYS A 14 13.75 -11.19 0.63
C LYS A 14 12.40 -10.51 0.46
N THR A 15 11.56 -11.05 -0.43
CA THR A 15 10.21 -10.48 -0.70
C THR A 15 9.36 -10.39 0.57
N LYS A 16 9.43 -11.41 1.43
CA LYS A 16 8.73 -11.41 2.71
C LYS A 16 9.30 -10.39 3.69
N ILE A 17 10.62 -10.23 3.73
CA ILE A 17 11.28 -9.23 4.56
C ILE A 17 10.88 -7.81 4.11
N ASP A 18 10.88 -7.55 2.80
CA ASP A 18 10.48 -6.26 2.23
C ASP A 18 9.04 -5.93 2.64
N SER A 19 8.10 -6.88 2.51
CA SER A 19 6.71 -6.70 2.95
C SER A 19 6.56 -6.44 4.46
N ILE A 20 7.39 -7.08 5.29
CA ILE A 20 7.41 -6.83 6.73
C ILE A 20 7.92 -5.42 7.02
N ILE A 21 8.98 -4.97 6.34
CA ILE A 21 9.55 -3.63 6.50
C ILE A 21 8.50 -2.58 6.13
N GLU A 22 7.87 -2.68 4.96
CA GLU A 22 6.81 -1.77 4.51
C GLU A 22 5.66 -1.70 5.53
N THR A 23 5.27 -2.85 6.08
CA THR A 23 4.24 -2.90 7.13
C THR A 23 4.66 -2.14 8.39
N LEU A 24 5.92 -2.31 8.83
CA LEU A 24 6.45 -1.61 10.00
C LEU A 24 6.56 -0.11 9.77
N GLU A 25 6.93 0.31 8.56
CA GLU A 25 6.96 1.72 8.16
C GLU A 25 5.57 2.36 8.31
N VAL A 26 4.53 1.73 7.76
CA VAL A 26 3.14 2.18 7.93
C VAL A 26 2.72 2.17 9.40
N MET A 27 3.10 1.14 10.17
CA MET A 27 2.75 1.04 11.59
C MET A 27 3.42 2.13 12.44
N SER A 28 4.60 2.60 12.04
CA SER A 28 5.35 3.65 12.74
C SER A 28 4.80 5.05 12.50
N ASP A 29 4.03 5.24 11.42
CA ASP A 29 3.42 6.52 11.07
C ASP A 29 1.99 6.64 11.63
N GLU A 30 1.85 7.38 12.74
CA GLU A 30 0.56 7.61 13.38
C GLU A 30 -0.42 8.43 12.52
N GLU A 31 0.08 9.38 11.73
CA GLU A 31 -0.78 10.22 10.88
C GLU A 31 -1.31 9.41 9.69
N LEU A 32 -0.46 8.58 9.09
CA LEU A 32 -0.88 7.64 8.05
C LEU A 32 -1.90 6.63 8.58
N LYS A 33 -1.71 6.07 9.79
CA LYS A 33 -2.70 5.17 10.38
C LYS A 33 -4.06 5.85 10.58
N LYS A 34 -4.06 7.08 11.10
CA LYS A 34 -5.30 7.86 11.25
C LYS A 34 -5.96 8.14 9.90
N SER A 35 -5.18 8.51 8.89
CA SER A 35 -5.70 8.80 7.55
C SER A 35 -6.30 7.56 6.89
N ILE A 36 -5.69 6.39 7.04
CA ILE A 36 -6.23 5.09 6.57
C ILE A 36 -7.57 4.79 7.26
N VAL A 37 -7.64 4.94 8.59
CA VAL A 37 -8.89 4.69 9.33
C VAL A 37 -9.99 5.65 8.89
N LYS A 38 -9.66 6.93 8.71
CA LYS A 38 -10.59 7.95 8.21
C LYS A 38 -11.11 7.58 6.82
N ALA A 39 -10.22 7.32 5.86
CA ALA A 39 -10.57 6.97 4.49
C ALA A 39 -11.45 5.71 4.44
N ARG A 40 -11.14 4.69 5.25
CA ARG A 40 -11.97 3.48 5.36
C ARG A 40 -13.39 3.79 5.84
N ASN A 41 -13.54 4.66 6.83
CA ASN A 41 -14.85 5.03 7.35
C ASN A 41 -15.63 5.88 6.34
N GLU A 42 -14.98 6.84 5.68
CA GLU A 42 -15.57 7.65 4.61
C GLU A 42 -16.07 6.77 3.46
N ALA A 43 -15.28 5.80 3.01
CA ALA A 43 -15.69 4.85 1.99
C ALA A 43 -16.92 4.01 2.40
N ARG A 44 -16.99 3.58 3.68
CA ARG A 44 -18.16 2.86 4.22
C ARG A 44 -19.40 3.73 4.31
N GLU A 45 -19.24 5.02 4.54
CA GLU A 45 -20.31 6.01 4.59
C GLU A 45 -20.73 6.51 3.19
N GLY A 46 -20.09 6.02 2.13
CA GLY A 46 -20.34 6.47 0.76
C GLY A 46 -19.77 7.85 0.44
N LYS A 47 -18.89 8.39 1.30
CA LYS A 47 -18.13 9.62 1.07
C LYS A 47 -16.94 9.31 0.17
N LEU A 48 -17.25 9.07 -1.09
CA LEU A 48 -16.29 8.85 -2.16
C LEU A 48 -16.24 10.08 -3.07
N ARG A 49 -15.18 10.19 -3.85
CA ARG A 49 -15.11 11.09 -4.99
C ARG A 49 -15.04 10.26 -6.26
N ASP A 50 -15.57 10.80 -7.35
CA ASP A 50 -15.45 10.16 -8.64
C ASP A 50 -14.00 10.22 -9.14
N PHE A 51 -13.63 9.20 -9.91
CA PHE A 51 -12.26 9.08 -10.41
C PHE A 51 -11.93 10.18 -11.42
N ASP A 52 -12.89 10.57 -12.26
CA ASP A 52 -12.72 11.63 -13.24
C ASP A 52 -12.53 12.99 -12.56
N ASP A 53 -13.32 13.29 -11.51
CA ASP A 53 -13.16 14.49 -10.69
C ASP A 53 -11.75 14.57 -10.07
N LEU A 54 -11.23 13.43 -9.60
CA LEU A 54 -9.85 13.34 -9.10
C LEU A 54 -8.82 13.65 -10.20
N LEU A 55 -9.00 13.14 -11.41
CA LEU A 55 -8.08 13.44 -12.52
C LEU A 55 -8.09 14.92 -12.88
N ASP A 56 -9.26 15.55 -12.87
CA ASP A 56 -9.43 16.99 -13.07
C ASP A 56 -8.71 17.80 -11.97
N GLU A 57 -8.92 17.44 -10.70
CA GLU A 57 -8.24 18.06 -9.55
C GLU A 57 -6.71 18.01 -9.64
N LEU A 58 -6.16 16.91 -10.17
CA LEU A 58 -4.72 16.73 -10.33
C LEU A 58 -4.16 17.34 -11.62
N GLY A 59 -5.03 17.86 -12.51
CA GLY A 59 -4.62 18.37 -13.82
C GLY A 59 -4.07 17.29 -14.76
N ILE A 60 -4.57 16.06 -14.62
CA ILE A 60 -4.14 14.88 -15.40
C ILE A 60 -5.16 14.55 -16.50
N SER A 61 -6.39 15.08 -16.42
CA SER A 61 -7.39 14.91 -17.48
C SER A 61 -7.02 15.68 -18.76
N VAL A 62 -7.37 15.08 -19.91
CA VAL A 62 -7.13 15.60 -21.27
C VAL A 62 -8.45 16.04 -21.88
#